data_AF-A0A812PCB8-F1
#
_entry.id   AF-A0A812PCB8-F1
#
_cell.length_a   1.000
_cell.length_b   1.000
_cell.length_c   1.000
_cell.angle_alpha   90.00
_cell.angle_beta   90.00
_cell.angle_gamma   90.00
#
_symmetry.space_group_name_H-M   'P 1'
#
loop_
_entity.id
_entity.type
_entity.pdbx_description
1 polymer ?
#
loop_
_entity_poly.entity_id
_entity_poly.type
_entity_poly.pdbx_seq_one_letter_code
_entity_poly.pdbx_strand_id
1 'polypeptide(L)'
;MHLRSTAFDFTTKGILQEAVRNTQYWRLKDSNGKPPGLLGWMPTHAVTFLDNHDTGSTQAHWPFPNDKVLVGYAYILTHPGLPCVFWDHICDWGEDVRNRIKTLLQLRRRAELQVDAPVNILCAEHDLYIAEIGSPPALRVALGPKHSGVDGDWAPGAEGADYRVWIRQGK
;
A
#
# COMPACT_ATOMS: atom_id res chain seq x y z
N MET A 1 6.26 29.89 -0.63
CA MET A 1 5.31 28.76 -0.71
C MET A 1 5.17 28.42 -2.19
N HIS A 2 5.76 27.33 -2.67
CA HIS A 2 5.58 26.93 -4.08
C HIS A 2 4.35 26.03 -4.14
N LEU A 3 3.28 26.51 -4.79
CA LEU A 3 2.14 25.66 -5.13
C LEU A 3 2.65 24.57 -6.10
N ARG A 4 2.55 23.31 -5.71
CA ARG A 4 2.88 22.16 -6.56
C ARG A 4 1.62 21.32 -6.75
N SER A 5 1.22 21.15 -8.00
CA SER A 5 0.14 20.23 -8.36
C SER A 5 0.61 18.79 -8.21
N THR A 6 -0.33 17.89 -7.93
CA THR A 6 -0.10 16.44 -7.86
C THR A 6 -1.05 15.74 -8.84
N ALA A 7 -0.83 14.45 -9.10
CA ALA A 7 -1.69 13.65 -9.97
C ALA A 7 -2.13 12.36 -9.26
N PHE A 8 -3.34 11.92 -9.56
CA PHE A 8 -3.79 10.59 -9.15
C PHE A 8 -2.97 9.51 -9.85
N ASP A 9 -2.43 8.57 -9.05
CA ASP A 9 -1.60 7.49 -9.54
C ASP A 9 -2.46 6.33 -10.07
N PHE A 10 -3.11 6.57 -11.20
CA PHE A 10 -3.89 5.54 -11.90
C PHE A 10 -3.03 4.35 -12.34
N THR A 11 -1.72 4.56 -12.57
CA THR A 11 -0.78 3.48 -12.86
C THR A 11 -0.68 2.50 -11.70
N THR A 12 -0.45 3.00 -10.47
CA THR A 12 -0.48 2.16 -9.26
C THR A 12 -1.83 1.50 -9.06
N LYS A 13 -2.94 2.24 -9.20
CA LYS A 13 -4.31 1.68 -9.10
C LYS A 13 -4.49 0.45 -10.00
N GLY A 14 -4.20 0.59 -11.30
CA GLY A 14 -4.37 -0.49 -12.26
C GLY A 14 -3.46 -1.68 -12.01
N ILE A 15 -2.18 -1.43 -11.75
CA ILE A 15 -1.20 -2.51 -11.54
C ILE A 15 -1.48 -3.25 -10.22
N LEU A 16 -1.75 -2.52 -9.14
CA LEU A 16 -2.04 -3.10 -7.83
C LEU A 16 -3.32 -3.94 -7.88
N GLN A 17 -4.35 -3.45 -8.58
CA GLN A 17 -5.59 -4.18 -8.78
C GLN A 17 -5.36 -5.55 -9.43
N GLU A 18 -4.62 -5.60 -10.54
CA GLU A 18 -4.33 -6.85 -11.23
C GLU A 18 -3.36 -7.75 -10.45
N ALA A 19 -2.42 -7.16 -9.71
CA ALA A 19 -1.51 -7.90 -8.85
C ALA A 19 -2.25 -8.67 -7.75
N VAL A 20 -3.15 -8.02 -7.01
CA VAL A 20 -3.88 -8.67 -5.91
C VAL A 20 -5.00 -9.58 -6.40
N ARG A 21 -5.65 -9.24 -7.53
CA ARG A 21 -6.72 -10.07 -8.13
C ARG A 21 -6.19 -11.43 -8.56
N ASN A 22 -5.04 -11.44 -9.23
CA ASN A 22 -4.52 -12.63 -9.88
C ASN A 22 -3.39 -13.30 -9.10
N THR A 23 -3.04 -12.80 -7.91
CA THR A 23 -1.85 -13.27 -7.18
C THR A 23 -0.62 -13.16 -8.11
N GLN A 24 -0.41 -11.95 -8.64
CA GLN A 24 0.66 -11.63 -9.58
C GLN A 24 1.53 -10.51 -8.98
N TYR A 25 2.03 -10.74 -7.76
CA TYR A 25 2.77 -9.74 -6.99
C TYR A 25 4.10 -9.30 -7.63
N TRP A 26 4.64 -10.09 -8.56
CA TRP A 26 5.75 -9.74 -9.43
C TRP A 26 5.50 -8.46 -10.24
N ARG A 27 4.23 -8.11 -10.48
CA ARG A 27 3.85 -6.85 -11.12
C ARG A 27 4.24 -5.62 -10.31
N LEU A 28 4.43 -5.75 -8.99
CA LEU A 28 4.71 -4.64 -8.08
C LEU A 28 6.19 -4.22 -8.06
N LYS A 29 7.01 -4.73 -8.98
CA LYS A 29 8.42 -4.37 -9.15
C LYS A 29 8.71 -4.14 -10.63
N ASP A 30 9.18 -2.94 -10.97
CA ASP A 30 9.63 -2.60 -12.32
C ASP A 30 11.01 -3.18 -12.63
N SER A 31 11.48 -3.01 -13.87
CA SER A 31 12.80 -3.50 -14.32
C SER A 31 13.98 -2.84 -13.61
N ASN A 32 13.77 -1.70 -12.95
CA ASN A 32 14.78 -1.00 -12.13
C ASN A 32 14.69 -1.38 -10.65
N GLY A 33 13.80 -2.32 -10.29
CA GLY A 33 13.59 -2.76 -8.92
C GLY A 33 12.75 -1.81 -8.07
N LYS A 34 12.05 -0.84 -8.67
CA LYS A 34 11.21 0.15 -8.00
C LYS A 34 9.72 -0.20 -8.10
N PRO A 35 8.84 0.44 -7.31
CA PRO A 35 7.41 0.38 -7.55
C PRO A 35 7.07 0.85 -8.99
N PRO A 36 6.12 0.20 -9.68
CA PRO A 36 5.91 0.41 -11.12
C PRO A 36 5.02 1.62 -11.46
N GLY A 37 4.33 2.21 -10.49
CA GLY A 37 3.47 3.37 -10.70
C GLY A 37 4.18 4.71 -10.50
N LEU A 38 3.41 5.81 -10.54
CA LEU A 38 3.96 7.16 -10.38
C LEU A 38 4.71 7.32 -9.06
N LEU A 39 4.27 6.61 -8.00
CA LEU A 39 4.95 6.60 -6.70
C LEU A 39 6.40 6.09 -6.75
N GLY A 40 6.76 5.24 -7.72
CA GLY A 40 8.13 4.76 -7.88
C GLY A 40 9.05 5.75 -8.61
N TRP A 41 8.48 6.72 -9.31
CA TRP A 41 9.21 7.70 -10.11
C TRP A 41 9.24 9.09 -9.44
N MET A 42 8.08 9.58 -9.00
CA MET A 42 7.91 10.90 -8.42
C MET A 42 6.90 10.86 -7.26
N PRO A 43 7.25 10.21 -6.14
CA PRO A 43 6.33 9.97 -5.03
C PRO A 43 5.73 11.24 -4.44
N THR A 44 6.48 12.35 -4.41
CA THR A 44 5.99 13.67 -3.95
C THR A 44 4.80 14.21 -4.74
N HIS A 45 4.51 13.65 -5.92
CA HIS A 45 3.41 14.07 -6.80
C HIS A 45 2.38 12.95 -7.05
N ALA A 46 2.53 11.79 -6.40
CA ALA A 46 1.67 10.63 -6.60
C ALA A 46 0.58 10.57 -5.52
N VAL A 47 -0.66 10.86 -5.88
CA VAL A 47 -1.83 10.59 -5.03
C VAL A 47 -2.31 9.16 -5.30
N THR A 48 -1.89 8.23 -4.45
CA THR A 48 -2.27 6.81 -4.56
C THR A 48 -3.65 6.57 -3.98
N PHE A 49 -4.46 5.73 -4.61
CA PHE A 49 -5.83 5.44 -4.18
C PHE A 49 -6.24 4.03 -4.62
N LEU A 50 -7.25 3.45 -3.98
CA LEU A 50 -7.79 2.14 -4.37
C LEU A 50 -9.05 2.25 -5.21
N ASP A 51 -9.95 3.16 -4.85
CA ASP A 51 -11.13 3.47 -5.65
C ASP A 51 -11.55 4.93 -5.44
N ASN A 52 -12.34 5.44 -6.37
CA ASN A 52 -13.09 6.69 -6.25
C ASN A 52 -14.55 6.44 -6.67
N HIS A 53 -15.33 7.52 -6.83
CA HIS A 53 -16.74 7.43 -7.21
C HIS A 53 -16.98 6.94 -8.65
N ASP A 54 -15.98 6.95 -9.52
CA ASP A 54 -16.03 6.41 -10.89
C ASP A 54 -15.57 4.95 -10.93
N THR A 55 -14.44 4.64 -10.30
CA THR A 55 -13.84 3.30 -10.36
C THR A 55 -14.59 2.32 -9.48
N GLY A 56 -15.03 2.76 -8.29
CA GLY A 56 -15.84 1.98 -7.36
C GLY A 56 -17.25 2.54 -7.23
N SER A 57 -17.82 2.44 -6.03
CA SER A 57 -19.18 2.89 -5.71
C SER A 57 -20.23 2.34 -6.69
N THR A 58 -21.25 3.14 -7.02
CA THR A 58 -22.34 2.75 -7.92
C THR A 58 -21.98 2.79 -9.41
N GLN A 59 -20.94 3.53 -9.82
CA GLN A 59 -20.47 3.51 -11.21
C GLN A 59 -19.69 2.24 -11.53
N ALA A 60 -18.80 1.84 -10.62
CA ALA A 60 -18.04 0.60 -10.69
C ALA A 60 -17.37 0.36 -12.06
N HIS A 61 -16.82 1.41 -12.68
CA HIS A 61 -16.17 1.28 -13.98
C HIS A 61 -14.87 0.47 -13.93
N TRP A 62 -14.19 0.47 -12.78
CA TRP A 62 -12.93 -0.25 -12.59
C TRP A 62 -12.67 -0.60 -11.11
N PRO A 63 -13.54 -1.42 -10.49
CA PRO A 63 -13.54 -1.61 -9.05
C PRO A 63 -12.35 -2.44 -8.60
N PHE A 64 -11.77 -2.06 -7.46
CA PHE A 64 -10.80 -2.90 -6.77
C PHE A 64 -11.48 -4.19 -6.27
N PRO A 65 -10.84 -5.38 -6.29
CA PRO A 65 -11.45 -6.60 -5.77
C PRO A 65 -11.88 -6.44 -4.31
N ASN A 66 -13.17 -6.60 -4.03
CA ASN A 66 -13.76 -6.33 -2.72
C ASN A 66 -13.09 -7.12 -1.59
N ASP A 67 -12.74 -8.38 -1.83
CA ASP A 67 -12.07 -9.26 -0.88
C ASP A 67 -10.58 -8.93 -0.66
N LYS A 68 -9.99 -8.05 -1.50
CA LYS A 68 -8.57 -7.66 -1.44
C LYS A 68 -8.35 -6.19 -1.06
N VAL A 69 -9.40 -5.42 -0.77
CA VAL A 69 -9.29 -3.97 -0.48
C VAL A 69 -8.31 -3.67 0.67
N LEU A 70 -8.28 -4.52 1.71
CA LEU A 70 -7.36 -4.36 2.82
C LEU A 70 -5.89 -4.63 2.45
N VAL A 71 -5.63 -5.54 1.50
CA VAL A 71 -4.30 -5.75 0.91
C VAL A 71 -3.87 -4.52 0.13
N GLY A 72 -4.79 -3.92 -0.64
CA GLY A 72 -4.56 -2.65 -1.33
C GLY A 72 -4.21 -1.52 -0.35
N TYR A 73 -4.94 -1.41 0.76
CA TYR A 73 -4.67 -0.38 1.76
C TYR A 73 -3.35 -0.61 2.48
N ALA A 74 -3.00 -1.88 2.75
CA ALA A 74 -1.69 -2.21 3.29
C ALA A 74 -0.56 -1.72 2.36
N TYR A 75 -0.74 -1.80 1.04
CA TYR A 75 0.21 -1.22 0.08
C TYR A 75 0.24 0.31 0.17
N ILE A 76 -0.85 1.01 -0.17
CA ILE A 76 -0.82 2.48 -0.34
C ILE A 76 -0.58 3.24 0.97
N LEU A 77 -0.93 2.68 2.13
CA LEU A 77 -0.71 3.34 3.43
C LEU A 77 0.70 3.11 4.00
N THR A 78 1.43 2.09 3.53
CA THR A 78 2.82 1.83 3.95
C THR A 78 3.85 2.35 2.95
N HIS A 79 3.46 2.61 1.70
CA HIS A 79 4.34 3.07 0.64
C HIS A 79 4.42 4.60 0.52
N PRO A 80 5.39 5.12 -0.25
CA PRO A 80 5.48 6.55 -0.58
C PRO A 80 4.28 7.04 -1.37
N GLY A 81 4.19 8.36 -1.52
CA GLY A 81 3.04 9.02 -2.10
C GLY A 81 2.08 9.56 -1.04
N LEU A 82 1.00 10.13 -1.56
CA LEU A 82 -0.08 10.77 -0.82
C LEU A 82 -1.30 9.85 -0.87
N PRO A 83 -1.49 8.94 0.10
CA PRO A 83 -2.61 8.02 0.07
C PRO A 83 -3.95 8.73 0.26
N CYS A 84 -4.90 8.42 -0.62
CA CYS A 84 -6.30 8.82 -0.53
C CYS A 84 -7.15 7.62 -0.11
N VAL A 85 -7.91 7.79 0.97
CA VAL A 85 -8.83 6.76 1.49
C VAL A 85 -10.23 7.04 0.95
N PHE A 86 -10.86 6.02 0.39
CA PHE A 86 -12.20 6.14 -0.20
C PHE A 86 -13.29 6.09 0.87
N TRP A 87 -14.35 6.91 0.70
CA TRP A 87 -15.42 7.08 1.67
C TRP A 87 -16.13 5.75 1.99
N ASP A 88 -16.64 5.05 0.97
CA ASP A 88 -17.42 3.83 1.16
C ASP A 88 -16.64 2.79 1.98
N HIS A 89 -15.34 2.65 1.71
CA HIS A 89 -14.46 1.72 2.41
C HIS A 89 -14.29 2.03 3.91
N ILE A 90 -14.35 3.30 4.32
CA ILE A 90 -14.17 3.69 5.73
C ILE A 90 -15.50 3.94 6.45
N CYS A 91 -16.56 4.30 5.73
CA CYS A 91 -17.85 4.68 6.31
C CYS A 91 -18.91 3.58 6.22
N ASP A 92 -18.96 2.87 5.09
CA ASP A 92 -20.12 2.03 4.71
C ASP A 92 -19.79 0.53 4.70
N TRP A 93 -18.52 0.15 4.56
CA TRP A 93 -18.07 -1.25 4.50
C TRP A 93 -17.90 -1.93 5.87
N GLY A 94 -18.52 -1.37 6.92
CA GLY A 94 -18.53 -1.93 8.27
C GLY A 94 -17.35 -1.54 9.16
N GLU A 95 -17.40 -2.01 10.40
CA GLU A 95 -16.44 -1.61 11.45
C GLU A 95 -15.07 -2.29 11.30
N ASP A 96 -15.01 -3.56 10.92
CA ASP A 96 -13.75 -4.29 10.77
C ASP A 96 -12.84 -3.63 9.72
N VAL A 97 -13.36 -3.37 8.52
CA VAL A 97 -12.62 -2.70 7.43
C VAL A 97 -12.13 -1.32 7.88
N ARG A 98 -13.02 -0.52 8.49
CA ARG A 98 -12.71 0.80 9.03
C ARG A 98 -11.59 0.76 10.06
N ASN A 99 -11.65 -0.19 11.00
CA ASN A 99 -10.66 -0.29 12.07
C ASN A 99 -9.30 -0.74 11.53
N ARG A 100 -9.25 -1.66 10.56
CA ARG A 100 -7.99 -2.06 9.91
C ARG A 100 -7.33 -0.93 9.12
N ILE A 101 -8.12 -0.13 8.38
CA ILE A 101 -7.62 1.09 7.71
C ILE A 101 -7.08 2.10 8.73
N LYS A 102 -7.81 2.32 9.84
CA LYS A 102 -7.35 3.20 10.94
C LYS A 102 -6.02 2.72 11.53
N THR A 103 -5.86 1.41 11.77
CA THR A 103 -4.59 0.84 12.27
C THR A 103 -3.44 1.09 11.30
N LEU A 104 -3.64 0.90 10.00
CA LEU A 104 -2.63 1.20 8.97
C LEU A 104 -2.25 2.69 8.94
N LEU A 105 -3.23 3.60 9.05
CA LEU A 105 -2.99 5.04 9.14
C LEU A 105 -2.20 5.43 10.39
N GLN A 106 -2.54 4.85 11.55
CA GLN A 106 -1.80 5.06 12.79
C GLN A 106 -0.37 4.54 12.66
N LEU A 107 -0.17 3.39 12.01
CA LEU A 107 1.14 2.81 11.79
C LEU A 107 2.01 3.71 10.90
N ARG A 108 1.45 4.24 9.80
CA ARG A 108 2.15 5.21 8.94
C ARG A 108 2.62 6.44 9.72
N ARG A 109 1.76 6.99 10.58
CA ARG A 109 2.09 8.15 11.42
C ARG A 109 3.17 7.83 12.45
N ARG A 110 3.06 6.70 13.14
CA ARG A 110 4.05 6.23 14.13
C ARG A 110 5.42 5.97 13.52
N ALA A 111 5.45 5.52 12.26
CA ALA A 111 6.68 5.34 11.50
C ALA A 111 7.24 6.64 10.91
N GLU A 112 6.56 7.78 11.14
CA GLU A 112 6.94 9.11 10.63
C GLU A 112 7.25 9.11 9.12
N LEU A 113 6.47 8.32 8.38
CA LEU A 113 6.80 8.01 7.00
C LEU A 113 6.66 9.24 6.10
N GLN A 114 7.79 9.66 5.53
CA GLN A 114 7.85 10.77 4.59
C GLN A 114 7.17 10.40 3.27
N VAL A 115 6.64 11.41 2.57
CA VAL A 115 5.96 11.24 1.28
C VAL A 115 6.88 10.59 0.22
N ASP A 116 8.19 10.79 0.32
CA ASP A 116 9.22 10.31 -0.60
C ASP A 116 10.15 9.25 0.02
N ALA A 117 9.70 8.59 1.09
CA ALA A 117 10.46 7.53 1.72
C ALA A 117 10.94 6.49 0.67
N PRO A 118 12.19 6.00 0.72
CA PRO A 118 12.64 5.01 -0.24
C PRO A 118 11.93 3.67 -0.03
N VAL A 119 11.71 2.93 -1.11
CA VAL A 119 11.19 1.56 -1.09
C VAL A 119 12.30 0.60 -1.51
N ASN A 120 12.57 -0.39 -0.68
CA ASN A 120 13.45 -1.51 -1.00
C ASN A 120 12.60 -2.78 -1.17
N ILE A 121 12.38 -3.21 -2.41
CA ILE A 121 11.57 -4.40 -2.71
C ILE A 121 12.46 -5.66 -2.58
N LEU A 122 12.23 -6.40 -1.50
CA LEU A 122 12.94 -7.62 -1.16
C LEU A 122 12.45 -8.83 -1.97
N CYS A 123 11.14 -8.90 -2.23
CA CYS A 123 10.52 -10.01 -2.98
C CYS A 123 9.32 -9.49 -3.78
N ALA A 124 9.16 -9.99 -5.01
CA ALA A 124 8.01 -9.74 -5.87
C ALA A 124 7.83 -10.97 -6.79
N GLU A 125 7.07 -11.95 -6.31
CA GLU A 125 6.84 -13.25 -6.95
C GLU A 125 5.35 -13.43 -7.28
N HIS A 126 4.90 -14.64 -7.63
CA HIS A 126 3.47 -14.90 -7.85
C HIS A 126 2.67 -14.58 -6.58
N ASP A 127 2.97 -15.23 -5.47
CA ASP A 127 2.16 -15.24 -4.25
C ASP A 127 2.74 -14.44 -3.07
N LEU A 128 3.78 -13.63 -3.34
CA LEU A 128 4.51 -12.91 -2.32
C LEU A 128 5.05 -11.58 -2.84
N TYR A 129 4.73 -10.50 -2.13
CA TYR A 129 5.45 -9.23 -2.21
C TYR A 129 6.01 -8.91 -0.83
N ILE A 130 7.28 -8.51 -0.74
CA ILE A 130 7.88 -7.98 0.48
C ILE A 130 8.64 -6.71 0.16
N ALA A 131 8.37 -5.64 0.91
CA ALA A 131 9.12 -4.40 0.83
C ALA A 131 9.43 -3.80 2.20
N GLU A 132 10.54 -3.09 2.26
CA GLU A 132 10.94 -2.21 3.35
C GLU A 132 10.81 -0.75 2.91
N ILE A 133 10.29 0.10 3.79
CA ILE A 133 10.02 1.50 3.49
C ILE A 133 10.69 2.40 4.52
N GLY A 134 11.43 3.40 4.04
CA GLY A 134 12.19 4.35 4.85
C GLY A 134 13.71 4.13 4.81
N SER A 135 14.47 5.13 5.28
CA SER A 135 15.92 5.04 5.45
C SER A 135 16.33 5.70 6.77
N PRO A 136 16.65 4.94 7.84
CA PRO A 136 16.58 3.48 7.90
C PRO A 136 15.14 2.94 7.71
N PRO A 137 14.94 1.68 7.30
CA PRO A 137 13.60 1.10 7.15
C PRO A 137 12.77 1.24 8.42
N ALA A 138 11.64 1.94 8.32
CA ALA A 138 10.71 2.17 9.43
C ALA A 138 9.55 1.16 9.39
N LEU A 139 9.14 0.73 8.19
CA LEU A 139 8.11 -0.28 7.96
C LEU A 139 8.64 -1.42 7.10
N ARG A 140 8.12 -2.62 7.36
CA ARG A 140 8.18 -3.76 6.45
C ARG A 140 6.77 -4.21 6.16
N VAL A 141 6.46 -4.54 4.92
CA VAL A 141 5.15 -5.03 4.50
C VAL A 141 5.32 -6.30 3.67
N ALA A 142 4.47 -7.29 3.95
CA ALA A 142 4.30 -8.49 3.16
C ALA A 142 2.86 -8.55 2.64
N LEU A 143 2.67 -8.86 1.36
CA LEU A 143 1.37 -9.06 0.72
C LEU A 143 1.35 -10.41 0.01
N GLY A 144 0.17 -11.02 -0.03
CA GLY A 144 -0.09 -12.31 -0.67
C GLY A 144 -0.35 -13.44 0.32
N PRO A 145 -0.85 -14.58 -0.19
CA PRO A 145 -1.24 -15.72 0.65
C PRO A 145 -0.03 -16.44 1.26
N LYS A 146 1.17 -16.24 0.71
CA LYS A 146 2.40 -16.74 1.31
C LYS A 146 2.83 -15.79 2.42
N HIS A 147 2.93 -16.31 3.64
CA HIS A 147 3.44 -15.54 4.76
C HIS A 147 4.94 -15.77 4.94
N SER A 148 5.71 -14.69 4.99
CA SER A 148 7.09 -14.71 5.46
C SER A 148 7.13 -14.33 6.95
N GLY A 149 7.85 -15.12 7.75
CA GLY A 149 8.38 -14.62 9.02
C GLY A 149 9.34 -13.44 8.77
N VAL A 150 9.59 -12.65 9.80
CA VAL A 150 10.53 -11.54 9.73
C VAL A 150 11.57 -11.72 10.83
N ASP A 151 12.84 -11.83 10.43
CA ASP A 151 13.98 -11.81 11.33
C ASP A 151 14.38 -10.37 11.67
N GLY A 152 14.96 -10.17 12.86
CA GLY A 152 15.49 -8.88 13.33
C GLY A 152 14.54 -8.08 14.22
N ASP A 153 14.85 -6.80 14.42
CA ASP A 153 14.20 -5.90 15.39
C ASP A 153 12.86 -5.32 14.89
N TRP A 154 11.94 -6.20 14.48
CA TRP A 154 10.63 -5.83 13.95
C TRP A 154 9.51 -6.15 14.94
N ALA A 155 8.72 -5.14 15.30
CA ALA A 155 7.50 -5.33 16.08
C ALA A 155 6.31 -5.63 15.15
N PRO A 156 5.33 -6.46 15.61
CA PRO A 156 4.05 -6.58 14.94
C PRO A 156 3.37 -5.21 14.76
N GLY A 157 2.84 -4.97 13.56
CA GLY A 157 2.05 -3.79 13.21
C GLY A 157 0.61 -4.18 12.88
N ALA A 158 0.18 -3.92 11.64
CA ALA A 158 -1.16 -4.28 11.16
C ALA A 158 -1.12 -5.64 10.43
N GLU A 159 -2.15 -6.45 10.57
CA GLU A 159 -2.29 -7.71 9.82
C GLU A 159 -3.73 -8.01 9.44
N GLY A 160 -3.92 -8.87 8.46
CA GLY A 160 -5.20 -9.39 8.02
C GLY A 160 -5.01 -10.50 6.99
N ALA A 161 -6.09 -10.88 6.30
CA ALA A 161 -6.00 -11.84 5.21
C ALA A 161 -5.05 -11.31 4.12
N ASP A 162 -4.03 -12.10 3.78
CA ASP A 162 -3.04 -11.82 2.74
C ASP A 162 -2.23 -10.52 2.91
N TYR A 163 -2.14 -9.95 4.12
CA TYR A 163 -1.17 -8.89 4.41
C TYR A 163 -0.68 -8.91 5.85
N ARG A 164 0.58 -8.52 6.03
CA ARG A 164 1.16 -8.24 7.34
C ARG A 164 2.14 -7.07 7.24
N VAL A 165 2.12 -6.20 8.23
CA VAL A 165 2.98 -5.03 8.34
C VAL A 165 3.69 -5.08 9.68
N TRP A 166 4.98 -4.79 9.67
CA TRP A 166 5.80 -4.63 10.85
C TRP A 166 6.32 -3.20 10.92
N ILE A 167 6.54 -2.73 12.14
CA ILE A 167 7.21 -1.46 12.42
C ILE A 167 8.52 -1.74 13.12
N ARG A 168 9.56 -1.03 12.74
CA ARG A 168 10.86 -1.18 13.39
C ARG A 168 10.77 -0.68 14.82
N GLN A 169 11.31 -1.43 15.78
CA GLN A 169 11.43 -0.92 17.14
C GLN A 169 12.53 0.15 17.16
N GLY A 170 12.16 1.38 17.51
CA GLY A 170 13.13 2.42 17.79
C GLY A 170 14.00 2.01 18.98
N LYS A 171 15.31 2.22 18.87
CA LYS A 171 16.18 2.27 20.05
C LYS A 171 15.94 3.58 20.81
#